data_AF-A0AAE1BQF2-F1
#
_entry.id   AF-A0AAE1BQF2-F1
#
_cell.length_a   1.000
_cell.length_b   1.000
_cell.length_c   1.000
_cell.angle_alpha   90.00
_cell.angle_beta   90.00
_cell.angle_gamma   90.00
#
_symmetry.space_group_name_H-M   'P 1'
#
loop_
_entity.id
_entity.type
_entity.pdbx_description
1 polymer ?
#
loop_
_entity_poly.entity_id
_entity_poly.type
_entity_poly.pdbx_seq_one_letter_code
_entity_poly.pdbx_strand_id
1 'polypeptide(L)'
;MRGRDLHILTVGRVTYSADDRFQVLHSEETDDWTLQIQFSQPRDSGGYKCQVNSDPKIVQNVYLTVTDKRFLDSQLYKTPPINTGKGEYGTHIVGGGARFLQVGSSLVLECVVTHTRAPPTAVLWYHGNDVLDYDASRGGISLQVEKSGQQTSSRLLVSAMREADSGNYTCVPVNAPTASVAVHVNNGDEVRAAVQQSSPSSSTATHHHSAGVMGECVMLLLVLVAVCWTWDLS
;
A
#
# COMPACT_ATOMS: atom_id res chain seq x y z
N MET A 1 -13.67 21.07 19.00
CA MET A 1 -14.49 22.17 18.43
C MET A 1 -14.18 22.34 16.94
N ARG A 2 -15.17 22.65 16.11
CA ARG A 2 -14.98 22.99 14.69
C ARG A 2 -14.70 24.49 14.54
N GLY A 3 -13.62 24.84 13.84
CA GLY A 3 -13.12 26.21 13.81
C GLY A 3 -13.92 27.19 12.94
N ARG A 4 -14.50 26.72 11.83
CA ARG A 4 -15.17 27.59 10.85
C ARG A 4 -16.45 28.26 11.37
N ASP A 5 -17.10 27.64 12.34
CA ASP A 5 -18.38 28.06 12.91
C ASP A 5 -18.41 27.99 14.44
N LEU A 6 -17.25 27.73 15.06
CA LEU A 6 -17.06 27.58 16.51
C LEU A 6 -18.02 26.54 17.14
N HIS A 7 -18.49 25.58 16.34
CA HIS A 7 -19.44 24.59 16.81
C HIS A 7 -18.73 23.58 17.74
N ILE A 8 -19.32 23.37 18.91
CA ILE A 8 -18.83 22.39 19.88
C ILE A 8 -19.22 21.01 19.38
N LEU A 9 -18.22 20.22 18.99
CA LEU A 9 -18.42 18.85 18.51
C LEU A 9 -18.53 17.88 19.67
N THR A 10 -17.61 17.99 20.62
CA THR A 10 -17.47 17.11 21.79
C THR A 10 -16.98 17.92 22.99
N VAL A 11 -17.32 17.48 24.20
CA VAL A 11 -16.77 17.98 25.47
C VAL A 11 -16.48 16.77 26.35
N GLY A 12 -15.20 16.57 26.69
CA GLY A 12 -14.76 15.32 27.31
C GLY A 12 -15.19 14.13 26.45
N ARG A 13 -15.78 13.11 27.09
CA ARG A 13 -16.26 11.88 26.42
C ARG A 13 -17.64 12.01 25.76
N VAL A 14 -18.25 13.20 25.78
CA VAL A 14 -19.62 13.41 25.30
C VAL A 14 -19.62 14.14 23.96
N THR A 15 -20.34 13.60 22.98
CA THR A 15 -20.59 14.26 21.68
C THR A 15 -21.80 15.19 21.79
N TYR A 16 -21.64 16.43 21.34
CA TYR A 16 -22.68 17.47 21.29
C TYR A 16 -23.15 17.79 19.86
N SER A 17 -22.38 17.36 18.86
CA SER A 17 -22.79 17.55 17.47
C SER A 17 -24.01 16.67 17.14
N ALA A 18 -24.92 17.19 16.32
CA ALA A 18 -26.06 16.43 15.79
C ALA A 18 -25.68 15.52 14.60
N ASP A 19 -24.44 15.61 14.12
CA ASP A 19 -23.91 14.74 13.07
C ASP A 19 -23.26 13.51 13.72
N ASP A 20 -23.92 12.36 13.62
CA ASP A 20 -23.55 11.10 14.29
C ASP A 20 -22.17 10.55 13.88
N ARG A 21 -21.59 11.11 12.81
CA ARG A 21 -20.25 10.75 12.34
C ARG A 21 -19.15 11.24 13.27
N PHE A 22 -19.42 12.26 14.10
CA PHE A 22 -18.45 12.80 15.06
C PHE A 22 -18.46 11.98 16.35
N GLN A 23 -17.32 11.42 16.71
CA GLN A 23 -17.14 10.66 17.93
C GLN A 23 -15.84 11.07 18.62
N VAL A 24 -15.77 10.85 19.93
CA VAL A 24 -14.55 11.02 20.70
C VAL A 24 -14.04 9.66 21.13
N LEU A 25 -12.79 9.38 20.82
CA LEU A 25 -12.07 8.20 21.25
C LEU A 25 -11.03 8.63 22.28
N HIS A 26 -11.01 7.94 23.41
CA HIS A 26 -10.06 8.20 24.49
C HIS A 26 -9.88 6.92 25.30
N SER A 27 -8.64 6.46 25.40
CA SER A 27 -8.26 5.33 26.26
C SER A 27 -8.11 5.80 27.70
N GLU A 28 -8.50 4.99 28.68
CA GLU A 28 -8.25 5.30 30.10
C GLU A 28 -6.76 5.17 30.47
N GLU A 29 -5.96 4.52 29.62
CA GLU A 29 -4.54 4.28 29.86
C GLU A 29 -3.64 5.41 29.31
N THR A 30 -4.18 6.32 28.50
CA THR A 30 -3.42 7.39 27.85
C THR A 30 -4.08 8.75 28.04
N ASP A 31 -3.30 9.82 28.01
CA ASP A 31 -3.83 11.20 27.99
C ASP A 31 -4.25 11.66 26.58
N ASP A 32 -4.37 10.72 25.63
CA ASP A 32 -4.68 11.02 24.24
C ASP A 32 -6.19 11.12 24.01
N TRP A 33 -6.57 12.21 23.35
CA TRP A 33 -7.95 12.51 22.97
C TRP A 33 -8.04 12.64 21.45
N THR A 34 -8.77 11.72 20.83
CA THR A 34 -8.94 11.67 19.38
C THR A 34 -10.37 12.04 18.99
N LEU A 35 -10.51 13.03 18.12
CA LEU A 35 -11.77 13.31 17.44
C LEU A 35 -11.86 12.43 16.20
N GLN A 36 -12.76 11.45 16.20
CA GLN A 36 -13.03 10.60 15.06
C GLN A 36 -14.17 11.20 14.21
N ILE A 37 -14.00 11.20 12.89
CA ILE A 37 -15.03 11.62 11.93
C ILE A 37 -15.23 10.46 10.95
N GLN A 38 -16.34 9.74 11.10
CA GLN A 38 -16.66 8.61 10.22
C GLN A 38 -17.12 9.10 8.84
N PHE A 39 -16.81 8.35 7.79
CA PHE A 39 -17.20 8.65 6.41
C PHE A 39 -16.94 10.12 6.04
N SER A 40 -15.70 10.57 6.28
CA SER A 40 -15.31 11.96 6.08
C SER A 40 -15.48 12.37 4.62
N GLN A 41 -15.91 13.61 4.43
CA GLN A 41 -16.20 14.18 3.12
C GLN A 41 -15.32 15.40 2.88
N PRO A 42 -15.08 15.81 1.61
CA PRO A 42 -14.29 17.02 1.32
C PRO A 42 -14.77 18.26 2.07
N ARG A 43 -16.08 18.37 2.33
CA ARG A 43 -16.71 19.44 3.13
C ARG A 43 -16.32 19.43 4.61
N ASP A 44 -15.78 18.34 5.16
CA ASP A 44 -15.32 18.26 6.53
C ASP A 44 -13.90 18.85 6.67
N SER A 45 -13.25 19.21 5.56
CA SER A 45 -11.98 19.94 5.59
C SER A 45 -12.12 21.28 6.30
N GLY A 46 -11.10 21.64 7.10
CA GLY A 46 -11.05 22.88 7.83
C GLY A 46 -10.28 22.78 9.14
N GLY A 47 -10.24 23.89 9.87
CA GLY A 47 -9.62 23.95 11.19
C GLY A 47 -10.51 23.32 12.27
N TYR A 48 -9.90 22.55 13.15
CA TYR A 48 -10.45 21.96 14.37
C TYR A 48 -9.59 22.36 15.55
N LYS A 49 -10.20 22.49 16.72
CA LYS A 49 -9.52 22.94 17.94
C LYS A 49 -9.74 21.91 19.05
N CYS A 50 -8.64 21.45 19.62
CA CYS A 50 -8.62 20.79 20.92
C CYS A 50 -8.32 21.86 21.98
N GLN A 51 -9.16 21.94 23.01
CA GLN A 51 -9.05 22.95 24.03
C GLN A 51 -9.15 22.28 25.40
N VAL A 52 -8.19 22.59 26.26
CA VAL A 52 -8.17 22.13 27.66
C VAL A 52 -8.70 23.27 28.54
N ASN A 53 -9.41 22.93 29.62
CA ASN A 53 -10.04 23.89 30.50
C ASN A 53 -9.08 24.57 31.50
N SER A 54 -7.78 24.64 31.22
CA SER A 54 -6.77 25.30 32.05
C SER A 54 -6.91 26.83 32.09
N ASP A 55 -6.19 27.46 33.01
CA ASP A 55 -5.95 28.91 33.05
C ASP A 55 -4.44 29.19 33.06
N PRO A 56 -3.86 29.81 32.01
CA PRO A 56 -4.51 30.25 30.79
C PRO A 56 -5.01 29.08 29.92
N LYS A 57 -5.98 29.34 29.03
CA LYS A 57 -6.55 28.32 28.15
C LYS A 57 -5.48 27.76 27.20
N ILE A 58 -5.24 26.46 27.28
CA ILE A 58 -4.37 25.74 26.33
C ILE A 58 -5.24 25.30 25.14
N VAL A 59 -4.80 25.65 23.92
CA VAL A 59 -5.51 25.34 22.67
C VAL A 59 -4.54 24.79 21.64
N GLN A 60 -4.86 23.62 21.11
CA GLN A 60 -4.17 23.03 19.96
C GLN A 60 -5.07 23.15 18.72
N ASN A 61 -4.55 23.77 17.66
CA ASN A 61 -5.24 23.86 16.38
C ASN A 61 -4.75 22.74 15.45
N VAL A 62 -5.69 22.07 14.78
CA VAL A 62 -5.44 21.00 13.82
C VAL A 62 -6.20 21.34 12.55
N TYR A 63 -5.54 21.30 11.39
CA TYR A 63 -6.22 21.46 10.10
C TYR A 63 -6.41 20.09 9.47
N LEU A 64 -7.66 19.73 9.21
CA LEU A 64 -8.03 18.53 8.47
C LEU A 64 -8.22 18.89 6.99
N THR A 65 -7.61 18.11 6.12
CA THR A 65 -7.86 18.15 4.68
C THR A 65 -8.38 16.78 4.26
N VAL A 66 -9.60 16.74 3.71
CA VAL A 66 -10.23 15.54 3.19
C VAL A 66 -10.27 15.63 1.68
N THR A 67 -9.60 14.71 1.00
CA THR A 67 -9.54 14.63 -0.46
C THR A 67 -10.38 13.46 -0.96
N ASP A 68 -11.01 13.63 -2.12
CA ASP A 68 -11.71 12.53 -2.79
C ASP A 68 -10.69 11.57 -3.41
N LYS A 69 -10.79 10.28 -3.09
CA LYS A 69 -9.93 9.22 -3.66
C LYS A 69 -9.97 9.22 -5.19
N ARG A 70 -11.12 9.51 -5.80
CA ARG A 70 -11.28 9.61 -7.27
C ARG A 70 -10.45 10.75 -7.85
N PHE A 71 -10.30 11.84 -7.08
CA PHE A 71 -9.48 12.98 -7.48
C PHE A 71 -7.99 12.64 -7.38
N LEU A 72 -7.59 12.00 -6.27
CA LEU A 72 -6.24 11.48 -6.02
C LEU A 72 -5.79 10.55 -7.17
N ASP A 73 -6.60 9.56 -7.52
CA ASP A 73 -6.32 8.61 -8.62
C ASP A 73 -6.23 9.28 -10.00
N SER A 74 -6.84 10.46 -10.18
CA SER A 74 -6.92 11.12 -11.49
C SER A 74 -5.74 12.07 -11.80
N GLN A 75 -5.10 12.66 -10.78
CA GLN A 75 -4.17 13.79 -10.98
C GLN A 75 -2.77 13.60 -10.36
N LEU A 76 -2.55 12.72 -9.37
CA LEU A 76 -1.24 12.63 -8.66
C LEU A 76 -0.47 11.31 -8.83
N TYR A 77 -1.10 10.25 -9.35
CA TYR A 77 -0.50 8.89 -9.41
C TYR A 77 -0.35 8.31 -10.84
N LYS A 78 -0.55 9.13 -11.87
CA LYS A 78 -0.43 8.70 -13.28
C LYS A 78 0.96 8.88 -13.91
N THR A 79 1.93 9.44 -13.19
CA THR A 79 3.31 9.38 -13.66
C THR A 79 3.92 8.05 -13.22
N PRO A 80 4.43 7.22 -14.16
CA PRO A 80 5.23 6.05 -13.79
C PRO A 80 6.35 6.48 -12.83
N PRO A 81 6.84 5.60 -11.93
CA PRO A 81 8.07 5.88 -11.21
C PRO A 81 9.14 6.22 -12.25
N ILE A 82 9.54 7.49 -12.27
CA ILE A 82 10.46 7.96 -13.28
C ILE A 82 11.79 7.31 -12.93
N ASN A 83 12.24 6.37 -13.75
CA ASN A 83 13.63 5.92 -13.79
C ASN A 83 14.50 7.06 -14.34
N THR A 84 14.52 8.19 -13.65
CA THR A 84 15.45 9.29 -13.91
C THR A 84 16.59 9.14 -12.93
N GLY A 85 17.71 8.59 -13.39
CA GLY A 85 18.97 8.78 -12.70
C GLY A 85 19.20 10.29 -12.52
N LYS A 86 19.22 10.73 -11.24
CA LYS A 86 19.25 12.11 -10.69
C LYS A 86 17.89 12.62 -10.18
N GLY A 87 17.70 12.54 -8.85
CA GLY A 87 16.71 13.33 -8.10
C GLY A 87 15.79 12.48 -7.23
N GLU A 88 16.24 12.21 -6.02
CA GLU A 88 15.74 11.27 -5.01
C GLU A 88 14.41 11.73 -4.35
N TYR A 89 13.28 11.65 -5.08
CA TYR A 89 11.94 11.80 -4.51
C TYR A 89 11.11 10.55 -4.82
N GLY A 90 10.42 10.01 -3.82
CA GLY A 90 9.64 8.79 -3.99
C GLY A 90 9.28 8.09 -2.70
N THR A 91 8.47 7.06 -2.83
CA THR A 91 7.96 6.27 -1.71
C THR A 91 8.26 4.81 -1.96
N HIS A 92 8.77 4.12 -0.95
CA HIS A 92 9.00 2.68 -1.03
C HIS A 92 8.72 1.99 0.31
N ILE A 93 8.32 0.72 0.24
CA ILE A 93 8.16 -0.12 1.42
C ILE A 93 9.42 -0.97 1.57
N VAL A 94 10.06 -0.86 2.73
CA VAL A 94 11.32 -1.52 3.06
C VAL A 94 11.18 -3.04 2.92
N GLY A 95 12.23 -3.66 2.37
CA GLY A 95 12.32 -5.09 2.09
C GLY A 95 11.80 -5.49 0.71
N GLY A 96 10.89 -4.72 0.09
CA GLY A 96 10.34 -5.01 -1.26
C GLY A 96 9.65 -6.38 -1.39
N GLY A 97 8.98 -6.66 -2.52
CA GLY A 97 8.36 -7.97 -2.80
C GLY A 97 7.20 -8.37 -1.87
N ALA A 98 6.53 -9.49 -2.15
CA ALA A 98 5.42 -9.97 -1.32
C ALA A 98 5.88 -10.48 0.06
N ARG A 99 5.03 -10.34 1.08
CA ARG A 99 5.24 -10.88 2.44
C ARG A 99 4.40 -12.14 2.61
N PHE A 100 4.99 -13.18 3.20
CA PHE A 100 4.31 -14.41 3.55
C PHE A 100 4.44 -14.63 5.05
N LEU A 101 3.30 -14.77 5.73
CA LEU A 101 3.20 -14.81 7.18
C LEU A 101 2.29 -15.96 7.61
N GLN A 102 2.44 -16.40 8.85
CA GLN A 102 1.55 -17.39 9.45
C GLN A 102 0.46 -16.72 10.26
N VAL A 103 -0.70 -17.36 10.39
CA VAL A 103 -1.76 -16.95 11.31
C VAL A 103 -1.19 -16.80 12.73
N GLY A 104 -1.58 -15.73 13.43
CA GLY A 104 -1.13 -15.41 14.79
C GLY A 104 0.21 -14.68 14.88
N SER A 105 0.99 -14.61 13.79
CA SER A 105 2.24 -13.85 13.74
C SER A 105 1.98 -12.33 13.68
N SER A 106 3.05 -11.54 13.60
CA SER A 106 2.99 -10.08 13.48
C SER A 106 3.62 -9.60 12.18
N LEU A 107 2.92 -8.73 11.45
CA LEU A 107 3.42 -8.01 10.27
C LEU A 107 4.00 -6.66 10.70
N VAL A 108 5.19 -6.33 10.19
CA VAL A 108 5.76 -4.99 10.28
C VAL A 108 6.05 -4.49 8.87
N LEU A 109 5.48 -3.34 8.52
CA LEU A 109 5.74 -2.64 7.27
C LEU A 109 6.30 -1.27 7.55
N GLU A 110 7.46 -0.97 6.95
CA GLU A 110 8.08 0.35 7.03
C GLU A 110 8.01 1.01 5.64
N CYS A 111 7.28 2.12 5.55
CA CYS A 111 7.18 2.94 4.35
C CYS A 111 8.05 4.17 4.51
N VAL A 112 9.00 4.36 3.59
CA VAL A 112 9.93 5.47 3.60
C VAL A 112 9.60 6.40 2.44
N VAL A 113 9.34 7.66 2.77
CA VAL A 113 9.01 8.73 1.83
C VAL A 113 10.16 9.72 1.78
N THR A 114 10.85 9.79 0.64
CA THR A 114 11.90 10.79 0.39
C THR A 114 11.31 12.01 -0.29
N HIS A 115 11.59 13.20 0.25
CA HIS A 115 11.02 14.46 -0.20
C HIS A 115 12.07 15.57 -0.35
N THR A 116 11.89 16.45 -1.33
CA THR A 116 12.85 17.53 -1.65
C THR A 116 12.40 18.92 -1.21
N ARG A 117 11.12 19.11 -0.87
CA ARG A 117 10.55 20.42 -0.49
C ARG A 117 9.91 20.42 0.89
N ALA A 118 8.86 19.63 1.08
CA ALA A 118 8.12 19.57 2.33
C ALA A 118 7.81 18.12 2.69
N PRO A 119 7.94 17.72 3.96
CA PRO A 119 7.54 16.38 4.40
C PRO A 119 6.03 16.19 4.24
N PRO A 120 5.56 14.95 4.03
CA PRO A 120 4.13 14.65 4.08
C PRO A 120 3.52 15.12 5.41
N THR A 121 2.36 15.77 5.35
CA THR A 121 1.61 16.12 6.57
C THR A 121 0.98 14.88 7.20
N ALA A 122 0.69 13.85 6.40
CA ALA A 122 0.23 12.53 6.83
C ALA A 122 0.73 11.42 5.88
N VAL A 123 0.81 10.21 6.41
CA VAL A 123 0.99 8.96 5.65
C VAL A 123 -0.13 8.01 6.07
N LEU A 124 -1.05 7.73 5.15
CA LEU A 124 -2.19 6.84 5.37
C LEU A 124 -1.83 5.44 4.94
N TRP A 125 -2.37 4.43 5.61
CA TRP A 125 -2.29 3.04 5.17
C TRP A 125 -3.65 2.52 4.75
N TYR A 126 -3.67 1.77 3.65
CA TYR A 126 -4.84 1.08 3.13
C TYR A 126 -4.61 -0.43 3.12
N HIS A 127 -5.68 -1.18 3.36
CA HIS A 127 -5.76 -2.61 3.10
C HIS A 127 -6.81 -2.83 2.01
N GLY A 128 -6.38 -3.32 0.86
CA GLY A 128 -7.21 -3.35 -0.34
C GLY A 128 -7.61 -1.93 -0.76
N ASN A 129 -8.90 -1.61 -0.61
CA ASN A 129 -9.45 -0.30 -0.96
C ASN A 129 -9.79 0.58 0.24
N ASP A 130 -9.76 0.02 1.45
CA ASP A 130 -10.24 0.64 2.66
C ASP A 130 -9.07 1.19 3.49
N VAL A 131 -9.29 2.32 4.15
CA VAL A 131 -8.32 2.88 5.09
C VAL A 131 -8.22 1.93 6.28
N LEU A 132 -6.99 1.62 6.70
CA LEU A 132 -6.78 0.81 7.91
C LEU A 132 -7.25 1.57 9.14
N ASP A 133 -8.16 0.95 9.88
CA ASP A 133 -8.63 1.45 11.17
C ASP A 133 -7.66 1.01 12.27
N TYR A 134 -6.90 1.96 12.82
CA TYR A 134 -5.90 1.71 13.85
C TYR A 134 -6.54 1.47 15.23
N ASP A 135 -7.77 1.94 15.43
CA ASP A 135 -8.54 1.82 16.68
C ASP A 135 -9.57 0.68 16.60
N ALA A 136 -9.44 -0.19 15.59
CA ALA A 136 -10.37 -1.29 15.38
C ALA A 136 -10.53 -2.15 16.63
N SER A 137 -11.75 -2.62 16.88
CA SER A 137 -12.09 -3.49 18.02
C SER A 137 -11.24 -4.76 18.12
N ARG A 138 -10.60 -5.18 17.01
CA ARG A 138 -9.69 -6.32 16.97
C ARG A 138 -8.42 -6.10 17.79
N GLY A 139 -8.01 -4.84 18.01
CA GLY A 139 -6.75 -4.46 18.63
C GLY A 139 -5.49 -4.86 17.83
N GLY A 140 -4.32 -4.43 18.31
CA GLY A 140 -3.04 -4.90 17.77
C GLY A 140 -2.63 -4.31 16.41
N ILE A 141 -3.31 -3.27 15.93
CA ILE A 141 -2.83 -2.43 14.83
C ILE A 141 -2.26 -1.16 15.44
N SER A 142 -1.04 -0.77 15.06
CA SER A 142 -0.45 0.50 15.49
C SER A 142 0.36 1.15 14.38
N LEU A 143 0.33 2.47 14.34
CA LEU A 143 1.07 3.27 13.37
C LEU A 143 2.02 4.23 14.09
N GLN A 144 3.28 4.23 13.67
CA GLN A 144 4.27 5.21 14.10
C GLN A 144 4.76 5.99 12.90
N VAL A 145 4.85 7.32 13.03
CA VAL A 145 5.35 8.19 11.97
C VAL A 145 6.49 9.03 12.52
N GLU A 146 7.66 8.88 11.93
CA GLU A 146 8.88 9.60 12.28
C GLU A 146 9.32 10.47 11.11
N LYS A 147 9.70 11.72 11.39
CA LYS A 147 10.21 12.67 10.39
C LYS A 147 11.68 12.95 10.70
N SER A 148 12.56 12.67 9.74
CA SER A 148 14.00 12.87 9.89
C SER A 148 14.61 13.40 8.61
N GLY A 149 15.10 14.65 8.63
CA GLY A 149 15.69 15.30 7.47
C GLY A 149 14.76 15.32 6.27
N GLN A 150 15.22 14.75 5.15
CA GLN A 150 14.48 14.62 3.89
C GLN A 150 13.66 13.32 3.78
N GLN A 151 13.52 12.58 4.88
CA GLN A 151 12.77 11.33 4.93
C GLN A 151 11.65 11.39 5.97
N THR A 152 10.55 10.70 5.66
CA THR A 152 9.49 10.40 6.62
C THR A 152 9.31 8.89 6.61
N SER A 153 9.52 8.26 7.77
CA SER A 153 9.30 6.83 7.97
C SER A 153 7.94 6.61 8.63
N SER A 154 7.14 5.74 8.05
CA SER A 154 5.86 5.29 8.60
C SER A 154 5.91 3.79 8.84
N ARG A 155 5.84 3.40 10.11
CA ARG A 155 5.93 2.01 10.58
C ARG A 155 4.55 1.52 11.01
N LEU A 156 3.98 0.61 10.22
CA LEU A 156 2.74 -0.09 10.51
C LEU A 156 3.06 -1.44 11.15
N LEU A 157 2.50 -1.69 12.32
CA LEU A 157 2.51 -2.99 12.99
C LEU A 157 1.09 -3.55 13.00
N VAL A 158 0.95 -4.80 12.58
CA VAL A 158 -0.29 -5.57 12.67
C VAL A 158 0.01 -6.87 13.40
N SER A 159 -0.53 -7.03 14.59
CA SER A 159 -0.34 -8.19 15.44
C SER A 159 -1.47 -9.20 15.26
N ALA A 160 -1.22 -10.46 15.62
CA ALA A 160 -2.19 -11.55 15.56
C ALA A 160 -2.85 -11.68 14.16
N MET A 161 -2.01 -11.80 13.13
CA MET A 161 -2.43 -11.88 11.73
C MET A 161 -3.48 -12.97 11.50
N ARG A 162 -4.53 -12.64 10.76
CA ARG A 162 -5.62 -13.56 10.35
C ARG A 162 -5.54 -13.80 8.85
N GLU A 163 -6.12 -14.89 8.35
CA GLU A 163 -6.18 -15.12 6.90
C GLU A 163 -6.86 -13.97 6.15
N ALA A 164 -7.90 -13.38 6.75
CA ALA A 164 -8.61 -12.20 6.24
C ALA A 164 -7.75 -10.92 6.17
N ASP A 165 -6.60 -10.90 6.85
CA ASP A 165 -5.64 -9.79 6.75
C ASP A 165 -4.79 -9.90 5.49
N SER A 166 -4.83 -11.02 4.77
CA SER A 166 -4.20 -11.13 3.46
C SER A 166 -4.74 -10.07 2.50
N GLY A 167 -3.87 -9.49 1.69
CA GLY A 167 -4.28 -8.46 0.74
C GLY A 167 -3.15 -7.52 0.38
N ASN A 168 -3.52 -6.47 -0.34
CA ASN A 168 -2.59 -5.42 -0.73
C ASN A 168 -2.56 -4.33 0.33
N TYR A 169 -1.40 -4.09 0.92
CA TYR A 169 -1.17 -2.99 1.84
C TYR A 169 -0.52 -1.84 1.10
N THR A 170 -1.14 -0.66 1.12
CA THR A 170 -0.67 0.51 0.39
C THR A 170 -0.40 1.66 1.35
N CYS A 171 0.83 2.19 1.33
CA CYS A 171 1.14 3.45 1.99
C CYS A 171 0.92 4.63 1.03
N VAL A 172 0.12 5.59 1.49
CA VAL A 172 -0.36 6.74 0.73
C VAL A 172 0.06 8.03 1.45
N PRO A 173 1.23 8.59 1.10
CA PRO A 173 1.59 9.93 1.55
C PRO A 173 0.78 11.00 0.81
N VAL A 174 0.47 12.09 1.49
CA VAL A 174 -0.36 13.19 0.94
C VAL A 174 0.27 13.97 -0.22
N ASN A 175 1.60 13.92 -0.37
CA ASN A 175 2.35 14.74 -1.33
C ASN A 175 3.47 13.98 -2.06
N ALA A 176 3.37 12.64 -2.16
CA ALA A 176 4.31 11.80 -2.87
C ALA A 176 3.59 10.59 -3.50
N PRO A 177 4.23 9.86 -4.44
CA PRO A 177 3.70 8.61 -4.97
C PRO A 177 3.41 7.59 -3.88
N THR A 178 2.54 6.63 -4.16
CA THR A 178 2.21 5.54 -3.24
C THR A 178 3.12 4.34 -3.45
N ALA A 179 3.30 3.53 -2.41
CA ALA A 179 3.92 2.21 -2.56
C ALA A 179 2.99 1.13 -1.99
N SER A 180 2.99 -0.04 -2.63
CA SER A 180 2.13 -1.17 -2.25
C SER A 180 2.96 -2.44 -2.05
N VAL A 181 2.48 -3.30 -1.16
CA VAL A 181 3.05 -4.61 -0.90
C VAL A 181 1.94 -5.64 -0.72
N ALA A 182 2.07 -6.78 -1.41
CA ALA A 182 1.18 -7.92 -1.21
C ALA A 182 1.57 -8.67 0.06
N VAL A 183 0.57 -8.99 0.89
CA VAL A 183 0.74 -9.79 2.10
C VAL A 183 -0.17 -11.02 1.99
N HIS A 184 0.42 -12.18 2.26
CA HIS A 184 -0.27 -13.47 2.27
C HIS A 184 -0.11 -14.11 3.65
N VAL A 185 -1.23 -14.44 4.28
CA VAL A 185 -1.26 -15.10 5.59
C VAL A 185 -1.78 -16.51 5.40
N ASN A 186 -1.03 -17.51 5.87
CA ASN A 186 -1.40 -18.92 5.79
C ASN A 186 -1.49 -19.57 7.17
N ASN A 187 -2.24 -20.67 7.29
CA ASN A 187 -2.36 -21.41 8.55
C ASN A 187 -1.16 -22.34 8.85
N GLY A 188 -0.01 -22.14 8.18
CA GLY A 188 1.18 -22.97 8.38
C GLY A 188 1.15 -24.36 7.72
N ASP A 189 0.02 -24.79 7.15
CA ASP A 189 -0.12 -26.12 6.51
C ASP A 189 0.43 -26.18 5.07
N GLU A 190 0.81 -25.04 4.48
CA GLU A 190 1.14 -24.92 3.05
C GLU A 190 2.66 -24.82 2.74
N VAL A 191 3.55 -25.11 3.69
CA VAL A 191 5.02 -25.09 3.44
C VAL A 191 5.53 -26.40 2.83
N ARG A 192 4.66 -27.37 2.50
CA ARG A 192 5.06 -28.67 1.93
C ARG A 192 5.03 -28.77 0.41
N ALA A 193 4.67 -27.72 -0.32
CA ALA A 193 4.47 -27.79 -1.78
C ALA A 193 5.49 -27.03 -2.65
N ALA A 194 6.67 -26.65 -2.12
CA ALA A 194 7.69 -25.92 -2.89
C ALA A 194 9.13 -26.46 -2.76
N VAL A 195 9.32 -27.73 -2.41
CA VAL A 195 10.63 -28.42 -2.51
C VAL A 195 10.48 -29.68 -3.36
N GLN A 196 10.43 -29.49 -4.68
CA GLN A 196 10.58 -30.49 -5.74
C GLN A 196 10.45 -29.70 -7.06
N GLN A 197 11.36 -29.65 -8.03
CA GLN A 197 12.54 -30.41 -8.44
C GLN A 197 13.36 -29.54 -9.41
N SER A 198 14.70 -29.59 -9.34
CA SER A 198 15.65 -29.60 -10.49
C SER A 198 17.05 -29.29 -9.93
N SER A 199 17.91 -30.25 -9.60
CA SER A 199 18.81 -31.04 -10.47
C SER A 199 19.96 -31.52 -9.53
N PRO A 200 20.98 -32.33 -9.91
CA PRO A 200 21.28 -32.99 -11.19
C PRO A 200 21.57 -34.51 -11.00
N SER A 201 21.56 -35.29 -12.09
CA SER A 201 22.36 -36.53 -12.12
C SER A 201 22.95 -36.74 -13.50
N SER A 202 24.25 -36.49 -13.55
CA SER A 202 25.20 -36.91 -14.57
C SER A 202 25.17 -38.41 -14.80
N SER A 203 25.08 -38.84 -16.06
CA SER A 203 25.61 -40.12 -16.51
C SER A 203 26.36 -39.91 -17.82
N THR A 204 27.67 -40.03 -17.75
CA THR A 204 28.61 -39.98 -18.87
C THR A 204 28.77 -41.36 -19.50
N ALA A 205 29.15 -41.36 -20.79
CA ALA A 205 29.76 -42.45 -21.59
C ALA A 205 28.82 -43.55 -22.15
N THR A 206 28.88 -44.03 -23.41
CA THR A 206 29.88 -43.89 -24.50
C THR A 206 29.34 -44.50 -25.82
N HIS A 207 29.63 -43.85 -26.97
CA HIS A 207 30.06 -44.35 -28.30
C HIS A 207 29.45 -45.61 -28.98
N HIS A 208 28.99 -45.52 -30.25
CA HIS A 208 29.84 -45.70 -31.48
C HIS A 208 29.08 -45.75 -32.85
N HIS A 209 29.68 -45.10 -33.88
CA HIS A 209 29.67 -45.33 -35.36
C HIS A 209 28.35 -45.23 -36.17
N SER A 210 28.27 -44.74 -37.43
CA SER A 210 29.14 -44.02 -38.39
C SER A 210 28.32 -43.72 -39.67
N ALA A 211 28.65 -42.62 -40.36
CA ALA A 211 28.57 -42.39 -41.82
C ALA A 211 27.22 -42.34 -42.57
N GLY A 212 26.95 -41.19 -43.19
CA GLY A 212 26.72 -41.12 -44.64
C GLY A 212 25.32 -40.79 -45.15
N VAL A 213 25.31 -39.85 -46.12
CA VAL A 213 24.36 -39.67 -47.23
C VAL A 213 23.21 -38.68 -47.02
N MET A 214 23.44 -37.47 -47.56
CA MET A 214 22.39 -36.61 -48.13
C MET A 214 21.81 -37.28 -49.38
N GLY A 215 20.49 -37.26 -49.54
CA GLY A 215 19.88 -37.68 -50.82
C GLY A 215 18.39 -37.97 -50.71
N GLU A 216 17.62 -37.13 -51.38
CA GLU A 216 16.16 -37.17 -51.55
C GLU A 216 15.66 -38.42 -52.28
N CYS A 217 14.42 -38.83 -51.97
CA CYS A 217 13.37 -39.17 -52.95
C CYS A 217 12.25 -39.90 -52.21
N VAL A 218 11.06 -39.31 -52.11
CA VAL A 218 9.86 -39.83 -52.79
C VAL A 218 8.93 -38.63 -53.03
N MET A 219 8.83 -38.26 -54.30
CA MET A 219 7.74 -37.48 -54.88
C MET A 219 6.44 -38.27 -54.76
N LEU A 220 5.38 -37.64 -54.23
CA LEU A 220 4.03 -37.87 -54.71
C LEU A 220 3.34 -36.53 -54.89
N LEU A 221 3.23 -36.18 -56.17
CA LEU A 221 2.45 -35.10 -56.76
C LEU A 221 1.08 -34.95 -56.08
N LEU A 222 0.69 -33.72 -55.80
CA LEU A 222 -0.42 -33.10 -56.52
C LEU A 222 -0.38 -31.57 -56.35
N VAL A 223 -0.13 -30.96 -57.50
CA VAL A 223 -0.31 -29.57 -57.88
C VAL A 223 -1.64 -29.02 -57.38
N LEU A 224 -1.62 -27.92 -56.63
CA LEU A 224 -2.40 -26.72 -56.97
C LEU A 224 -1.62 -25.49 -56.51
N VAL A 225 -0.96 -24.87 -57.48
CA VAL A 225 -0.37 -23.55 -57.42
C VAL A 225 -1.49 -22.51 -57.54
N ALA A 226 -1.59 -21.62 -56.56
CA ALA A 226 -2.02 -20.24 -56.77
C ALA A 226 -1.10 -19.32 -55.94
N VAL A 227 0.06 -19.05 -56.55
CA VAL A 227 0.80 -17.77 -56.66
C VAL A 227 0.11 -16.56 -56.00
N CYS A 228 0.77 -15.56 -55.43
CA CYS A 228 2.11 -15.30 -54.90
C CYS A 228 2.03 -13.86 -54.35
N TRP A 229 2.71 -13.65 -53.24
CA TRP A 229 3.35 -12.45 -52.71
C TRP A 229 3.39 -11.16 -53.58
N THR A 230 2.98 -10.05 -52.94
CA THR A 230 3.69 -8.76 -52.74
C THR A 230 3.96 -7.73 -53.88
N TRP A 231 3.95 -6.46 -53.43
CA TRP A 231 4.60 -5.20 -53.90
C TRP A 231 3.80 -4.16 -54.73
N ASP A 232 3.58 -3.03 -54.04
CA ASP A 232 3.81 -1.61 -54.36
C ASP A 232 3.19 -0.85 -55.56
N LEU A 233 2.61 0.30 -55.14
CA LEU A 233 2.55 1.64 -55.73
C LEU A 233 2.22 1.86 -57.21
N SER A 234 1.11 2.55 -57.42
CA SER A 234 1.08 3.87 -58.05
C SER A 234 0.04 4.76 -57.37
#